data_AF-A0AAN6DET7-F1
#
_entry.id   AF-A0AAN6DET7-F1
#
_cell.length_a   1.000
_cell.length_b   1.000
_cell.length_c   1.000
_cell.angle_alpha   90.00
_cell.angle_beta   90.00
_cell.angle_gamma   90.00
#
_symmetry.space_group_name_H-M   'P 1'
#
loop_
_entity.id
_entity.type
_entity.pdbx_description
1 polymer ?
#
loop_
_entity_poly.entity_id
_entity_poly.type
_entity_poly.pdbx_seq_one_letter_code
_entity_poly.pdbx_strand_id
1 'polypeptide(L)'
;MDHSHHMMDPMDPMPMCKMSMTLTTDYENVCVLSSSWMITSVQSLVLSLVAVFALSAGYELLKNWTARWEARSYKQPSLSGTALQNYKVKSSILYGVSVLYSFMIMLIFMTFNVWLMAAVVLGSIAGRYVFGFKDNGAALPGSIACH
;
A
#
# COMPACT_ATOMS: atom_id res chain seq x y z
N MET A 1 21.17 23.62 56.88
CA MET A 1 21.06 24.41 55.63
C MET A 1 21.14 23.42 54.51
N ASP A 2 19.97 23.05 54.00
CA ASP A 2 19.75 21.71 53.46
C ASP A 2 19.55 21.86 51.96
N HIS A 3 20.56 21.48 51.18
CA HIS A 3 20.57 21.66 49.74
C HIS A 3 19.74 20.55 49.06
N SER A 4 18.45 20.80 48.92
CA SER A 4 17.52 19.95 48.17
C SER A 4 17.90 19.88 46.68
N HIS A 5 18.69 18.88 46.31
CA HIS A 5 18.90 18.51 44.92
C HIS A 5 17.60 17.93 44.35
N HIS A 6 16.92 18.69 43.50
CA HIS A 6 15.91 18.14 42.60
C HIS A 6 16.60 17.23 41.58
N MET A 7 16.55 15.92 41.86
CA MET A 7 16.81 14.90 40.84
C MET A 7 15.78 15.10 39.72
N MET A 8 16.22 15.43 38.51
CA MET A 8 15.39 15.23 37.32
C MET A 8 15.52 13.76 36.93
N ASP A 9 14.38 13.06 36.81
CA ASP A 9 14.36 11.69 36.31
C ASP A 9 15.03 11.60 34.93
N PRO A 10 15.83 10.55 34.66
CA PRO A 10 16.27 10.26 33.31
C PRO A 10 15.04 9.94 32.46
N MET A 11 14.66 10.84 31.54
CA MET A 11 13.71 10.47 30.49
C MET A 11 14.37 9.43 29.61
N ASP A 12 13.82 8.21 29.61
CA ASP A 12 14.25 7.14 28.70
C ASP A 12 14.31 7.66 27.26
N PRO A 13 15.38 7.34 26.50
CA PRO A 13 15.46 7.73 25.09
C PRO A 13 14.40 6.98 24.30
N MET A 14 13.25 7.64 24.09
CA MET A 14 12.18 7.18 23.21
C MET A 14 12.78 6.76 21.87
N PRO A 15 12.43 5.57 21.32
CA PRO A 15 12.97 5.11 20.05
C PRO A 15 12.62 6.09 18.93
N MET A 16 13.62 6.84 18.48
CA MET A 16 13.47 7.82 17.41
C MET A 16 13.57 7.12 16.05
N CYS A 17 12.60 7.34 15.17
CA CYS A 17 12.62 6.85 13.79
C CYS A 17 13.90 7.33 13.08
N LYS A 18 14.73 6.39 12.60
CA LYS A 18 15.94 6.73 11.84
C LYS A 18 15.55 7.27 10.46
N MET A 19 15.63 8.59 10.25
CA MET A 19 15.47 9.17 8.92
C MET A 19 16.75 8.95 8.10
N SER A 20 16.66 8.14 7.05
CA SER A 20 17.73 7.94 6.07
C SER A 20 17.41 8.65 4.75
N MET A 21 18.44 9.19 4.09
CA MET A 21 18.39 9.67 2.70
C MET A 21 19.16 8.75 1.74
N THR A 22 19.58 7.59 2.21
CA THR A 22 20.27 6.55 1.42
C THR A 22 19.55 5.21 1.58
N LEU A 23 19.72 4.33 0.60
CA LEU A 23 19.21 2.96 0.64
C LEU A 23 19.79 2.22 1.86
N THR A 24 18.92 1.81 2.78
CA THR A 24 19.32 1.07 4.00
C THR A 24 18.86 -0.39 3.96
N THR A 25 19.69 -1.24 4.55
CA THR A 25 19.40 -2.66 4.83
C THR A 25 19.11 -2.89 6.32
N ASP A 26 19.03 -1.80 7.10
CA ASP A 26 18.78 -1.80 8.54
C ASP A 26 17.37 -2.34 8.85
N TYR A 27 17.24 -3.05 9.96
CA TYR A 27 15.99 -3.69 10.40
C TYR A 27 15.45 -3.17 11.76
N GLU A 28 16.16 -2.25 12.41
CA GLU A 28 15.78 -1.69 13.72
C GLU A 28 15.33 -0.23 13.58
N ASN A 29 14.29 0.15 14.34
CA ASN A 29 13.79 1.54 14.46
C ASN A 29 13.35 2.16 13.11
N VAL A 30 12.86 1.33 12.20
CA VAL A 30 12.21 1.74 10.94
C VAL A 30 10.72 1.99 11.19
N CYS A 31 10.23 3.14 10.74
CA CYS A 31 8.84 3.57 10.87
C CYS A 31 8.19 3.59 9.48
N VAL A 32 7.18 2.75 9.24
CA VAL A 32 6.69 2.47 7.86
C VAL A 32 5.65 3.46 7.37
N LEU A 33 4.74 3.90 8.25
CA LEU A 33 3.56 4.69 7.87
C LEU A 33 3.19 5.77 8.92
N SER A 34 3.49 5.50 10.19
CA SER A 34 3.37 6.44 11.31
C SER A 34 4.34 6.04 12.43
N SER A 35 4.58 6.93 13.39
CA SER A 35 5.38 6.64 14.59
C SER A 35 4.77 5.53 15.46
N SER A 36 3.46 5.27 15.36
CA SER A 36 2.81 4.15 16.06
C SER A 36 3.07 2.78 15.42
N TRP A 37 3.65 2.72 14.21
CA TRP A 37 4.02 1.47 13.53
C TRP A 37 5.54 1.33 13.47
N MET A 38 6.15 1.24 14.67
CA MET A 38 7.58 1.04 14.87
C MET A 38 7.98 -0.44 14.81
N ILE A 39 9.03 -0.73 14.04
CA ILE A 39 9.66 -2.04 13.96
C ILE A 39 10.81 -2.10 14.98
N THR A 40 10.55 -2.72 16.12
CA THR A 40 11.51 -2.94 17.23
C THR A 40 12.11 -4.35 17.25
N SER A 41 11.74 -5.24 16.33
CA SER A 41 12.18 -6.64 16.32
C SER A 41 12.10 -7.26 14.92
N VAL A 42 12.88 -8.31 14.67
CA VAL A 42 12.84 -9.10 13.43
C VAL A 42 11.44 -9.67 13.17
N GLN A 43 10.67 -10.00 14.22
CA GLN A 43 9.29 -10.47 14.06
C GLN A 43 8.35 -9.39 13.54
N SER A 44 8.46 -8.15 14.03
CA SER A 44 7.67 -7.03 13.51
C SER A 44 8.12 -6.63 12.10
N LEU A 45 9.41 -6.75 11.76
CA LEU A 45 9.89 -6.60 10.38
C LEU A 45 9.21 -7.59 9.43
N VAL A 46 9.21 -8.89 9.76
CA VAL A 46 8.59 -9.93 8.91
C VAL A 46 7.08 -9.71 8.77
N LEU A 47 6.38 -9.34 9.85
CA LEU A 47 4.96 -9.00 9.77
C LEU A 47 4.69 -7.79 8.88
N SER A 48 5.50 -6.72 8.99
CA SER A 48 5.41 -5.56 8.10
C SER A 48 5.71 -5.91 6.63
N LEU A 49 6.70 -6.77 6.37
CA LEU A 49 7.02 -7.24 5.01
C LEU A 49 5.87 -8.04 4.41
N VAL A 50 5.26 -8.96 5.17
CA VAL A 50 4.08 -9.73 4.74
C VAL A 50 2.88 -8.82 4.52
N ALA A 51 2.65 -7.83 5.39
CA ALA A 51 1.58 -6.87 5.23
C ALA A 51 1.77 -6.00 3.96
N VAL A 52 2.97 -5.48 3.74
CA VAL A 52 3.30 -4.68 2.54
C VAL A 52 3.19 -5.51 1.27
N PHE A 53 3.66 -6.76 1.27
CA PHE A 53 3.49 -7.70 0.16
C PHE A 53 2.00 -8.00 -0.13
N ALA A 54 1.20 -8.23 0.91
CA ALA A 54 -0.23 -8.48 0.76
C ALA A 54 -0.98 -7.23 0.24
N LEU A 55 -0.61 -6.03 0.70
CA LEU A 55 -1.17 -4.76 0.23
C LEU A 55 -0.80 -4.47 -1.24
N SER A 56 0.45 -4.72 -1.67
CA SER A 56 0.87 -4.51 -3.05
C SER A 56 0.28 -5.55 -4.01
N ALA A 57 0.16 -6.82 -3.60
CA ALA A 57 -0.59 -7.83 -4.35
C ALA A 57 -2.10 -7.51 -4.42
N GLY A 58 -2.66 -7.00 -3.31
CA GLY A 58 -4.04 -6.54 -3.17
C GLY A 58 -4.37 -5.31 -4.03
N TYR A 59 -3.40 -4.43 -4.28
CA TYR A 59 -3.57 -3.27 -5.15
C TYR A 59 -3.78 -3.66 -6.62
N GLU A 60 -2.98 -4.59 -7.14
CA GLU A 60 -3.13 -5.08 -8.52
C GLU A 60 -4.48 -5.81 -8.70
N LEU A 61 -4.91 -6.52 -7.66
CA LEU A 61 -6.23 -7.10 -7.48
C LEU A 61 -7.35 -6.05 -7.61
N LEU A 62 -7.26 -4.98 -6.83
CA LEU A 62 -8.24 -3.90 -6.77
C LEU A 62 -8.34 -3.20 -8.13
N LYS A 63 -7.21 -2.87 -8.76
CA LYS A 63 -7.14 -2.23 -10.08
C LYS A 63 -7.80 -3.08 -11.18
N ASN A 64 -7.58 -4.40 -11.16
CA ASN A 64 -8.26 -5.31 -12.08
C ASN A 64 -9.75 -5.44 -11.78
N TRP A 65 -10.15 -5.37 -10.50
CA TRP A 65 -11.56 -5.44 -10.10
C TRP A 65 -12.33 -4.16 -10.47
N THR A 66 -11.76 -2.96 -10.27
CA THR A 66 -12.39 -1.69 -10.67
C THR A 66 -12.58 -1.63 -12.18
N ALA A 67 -11.54 -1.93 -12.97
CA ALA A 67 -11.63 -1.98 -14.43
C ALA A 67 -12.69 -2.98 -14.92
N ARG A 68 -12.77 -4.18 -14.32
CA ARG A 68 -13.81 -5.17 -14.64
C ARG A 68 -15.21 -4.74 -14.21
N TRP A 69 -15.34 -3.98 -13.13
CA TRP A 69 -16.62 -3.46 -12.65
C TRP A 69 -17.15 -2.37 -13.57
N GLU A 70 -16.31 -1.39 -13.93
CA GLU A 70 -16.66 -0.34 -14.89
C GLU A 70 -16.98 -0.91 -16.27
N ALA A 71 -16.20 -1.88 -16.78
CA ALA A 71 -16.48 -2.54 -18.05
C ALA A 71 -17.81 -3.34 -18.06
N ARG A 72 -18.26 -3.85 -16.90
CA ARG A 72 -19.59 -4.48 -16.76
C ARG A 72 -20.71 -3.45 -16.66
N SER A 73 -20.50 -2.38 -15.90
CA SER A 73 -21.49 -1.32 -15.70
C SER A 73 -21.72 -0.46 -16.95
N TYR A 74 -20.68 -0.19 -17.75
CA TYR A 74 -20.79 0.54 -19.02
C TYR A 74 -21.68 -0.16 -20.06
N LYS A 75 -21.78 -1.49 -20.01
CA LYS A 75 -22.63 -2.29 -20.92
C LYS A 75 -24.12 -2.29 -20.57
N GLN A 76 -24.56 -1.60 -19.52
CA GLN A 76 -25.99 -1.46 -19.19
C GLN A 76 -26.55 -0.14 -19.76
N PRO A 77 -27.34 -0.15 -20.85
CA PRO A 77 -27.69 1.07 -21.58
C PRO A 77 -28.94 1.81 -21.05
N SER A 78 -29.41 1.49 -19.83
CA SER A 78 -30.67 2.05 -19.30
C SER A 78 -30.73 2.10 -17.76
N LEU A 79 -29.72 2.69 -17.11
CA LEU A 79 -29.83 2.97 -15.67
C LEU A 79 -30.82 4.12 -15.42
N SER A 80 -31.90 3.83 -14.70
CA SER A 80 -32.77 4.86 -14.11
C SER A 80 -31.95 5.89 -13.32
N GLY A 81 -32.39 7.15 -13.25
CA GLY A 81 -31.59 8.28 -12.76
C GLY A 81 -30.92 8.04 -11.39
N THR A 82 -31.62 7.41 -10.46
CA THR A 82 -31.10 7.02 -9.13
C THR A 82 -29.99 5.96 -9.22
N ALA A 83 -30.10 5.00 -10.13
CA ALA A 83 -29.08 3.98 -10.35
C ALA A 83 -27.82 4.57 -11.00
N LEU A 84 -27.97 5.57 -11.88
CA LEU A 84 -26.83 6.33 -12.43
C LEU A 84 -26.10 7.15 -11.35
N GLN A 85 -26.83 7.79 -10.43
CA GLN A 85 -26.23 8.49 -9.28
C GLN A 85 -25.45 7.51 -8.39
N ASN A 86 -26.03 6.37 -8.07
CA ASN A 86 -25.37 5.31 -7.28
C ASN A 86 -24.13 4.74 -7.99
N TYR A 87 -24.14 4.61 -9.31
CA TYR A 87 -22.95 4.24 -10.10
C TYR A 87 -21.85 5.28 -9.99
N LYS A 88 -22.18 6.57 -10.21
CA LYS A 88 -21.21 7.68 -10.13
C LYS A 88 -20.53 7.73 -8.76
N VAL A 89 -21.29 7.67 -7.67
CA VAL A 89 -20.75 7.65 -6.30
C VAL A 89 -19.82 6.46 -6.08
N LYS A 90 -20.21 5.25 -6.52
CA LYS A 90 -19.38 4.05 -6.38
C LYS A 90 -18.07 4.12 -7.19
N SER A 91 -18.12 4.57 -8.45
CA SER A 91 -16.91 4.77 -9.28
C SER A 91 -15.97 5.80 -8.62
N SER A 92 -16.48 6.95 -8.18
CA SER A 92 -15.67 7.96 -7.49
C SER A 92 -15.03 7.45 -6.19
N ILE A 93 -15.73 6.64 -5.39
CA ILE A 93 -15.16 6.04 -4.18
C ILE A 93 -14.04 5.04 -4.55
N LEU A 94 -14.27 4.17 -5.54
CA LEU A 94 -13.27 3.21 -5.99
C LEU A 94 -12.01 3.91 -6.54
N TYR A 95 -12.18 4.99 -7.30
CA TYR A 95 -11.08 5.84 -7.75
C TYR A 95 -10.32 6.46 -6.57
N GLY A 96 -11.02 7.06 -5.60
CA GLY A 96 -10.41 7.64 -4.39
C GLY A 96 -9.60 6.62 -3.57
N VAL A 97 -10.10 5.40 -3.42
CA VAL A 97 -9.36 4.30 -2.77
C VAL A 97 -8.11 3.94 -3.57
N SER A 98 -8.19 3.84 -4.91
CA SER A 98 -7.01 3.53 -5.74
C SER A 98 -5.90 4.60 -5.62
N VAL A 99 -6.29 5.88 -5.52
CA VAL A 99 -5.37 7.01 -5.28
C VAL A 99 -4.74 6.93 -3.89
N LEU A 100 -5.51 6.60 -2.86
CA LEU A 100 -4.99 6.40 -1.50
C LEU A 100 -3.93 5.29 -1.46
N TYR A 101 -4.16 4.16 -2.13
CA TYR A 101 -3.16 3.08 -2.23
C TYR A 101 -1.88 3.54 -2.93
N SER A 102 -1.98 4.33 -4.01
CA SER A 102 -0.79 4.90 -4.67
C SER A 102 0.03 5.78 -3.72
N PHE A 103 -0.61 6.59 -2.89
CA PHE A 103 0.08 7.37 -1.85
C PHE A 103 0.73 6.49 -0.78
N MET A 104 0.08 5.40 -0.34
CA MET A 104 0.68 4.46 0.63
C MET A 104 1.93 3.77 0.07
N ILE A 105 1.90 3.36 -1.20
CA ILE A 105 3.08 2.77 -1.87
C ILE A 105 4.20 3.81 -2.01
N MET A 106 3.88 5.05 -2.39
CA MET A 106 4.85 6.15 -2.47
C MET A 106 5.50 6.45 -1.11
N LEU A 107 4.71 6.46 -0.03
CA LEU A 107 5.22 6.61 1.35
C LEU A 107 6.20 5.48 1.72
N ILE A 108 5.89 4.22 1.36
CA ILE A 108 6.79 3.09 1.58
C ILE A 108 8.11 3.27 0.80
N PHE A 109 8.07 3.75 -0.45
CA PHE A 109 9.30 4.04 -1.21
C PHE A 109 10.14 5.15 -0.57
N MET A 110 9.52 6.16 0.06
CA MET A 110 10.22 7.21 0.80
C MET A 110 10.90 6.72 2.09
N THR A 111 10.65 5.49 2.55
CA THR A 111 11.39 4.90 3.69
C THR A 111 12.83 4.49 3.33
N PHE A 112 13.17 4.42 2.04
CA PHE A 112 14.48 3.97 1.51
C PHE A 112 14.96 2.59 2.04
N ASN A 113 14.07 1.75 2.58
CA ASN A 113 14.42 0.43 3.08
C ASN A 113 14.33 -0.63 1.98
N VAL A 114 15.44 -1.30 1.70
CA VAL A 114 15.55 -2.28 0.59
C VAL A 114 14.58 -3.45 0.76
N TRP A 115 14.35 -3.93 2.00
CA TRP A 115 13.46 -5.05 2.26
C TRP A 115 12.00 -4.70 1.95
N LEU A 116 11.54 -3.52 2.36
CA LEU A 116 10.18 -3.04 2.07
C LEU A 116 9.98 -2.80 0.57
N MET A 117 10.96 -2.19 -0.11
CA MET A 117 10.93 -2.01 -1.57
C MET A 117 10.85 -3.36 -2.30
N ALA A 118 11.65 -4.35 -1.88
CA ALA A 118 11.59 -5.70 -2.44
C ALA A 118 10.22 -6.37 -2.19
N ALA A 119 9.61 -6.21 -1.02
CA ALA A 119 8.27 -6.73 -0.73
C ALA A 119 7.18 -6.08 -1.60
N VAL A 120 7.27 -4.77 -1.87
CA VAL A 120 6.35 -4.09 -2.81
C VAL A 120 6.51 -4.65 -4.24
N VAL A 121 7.74 -4.77 -4.74
CA VAL A 121 8.02 -5.27 -6.09
C VAL A 121 7.60 -6.74 -6.24
N LEU A 122 7.96 -7.61 -5.30
CA LEU A 122 7.56 -9.02 -5.33
C LEU A 122 6.04 -9.18 -5.22
N GLY A 123 5.37 -8.37 -4.39
CA GLY A 123 3.92 -8.41 -4.25
C GLY A 123 3.18 -7.90 -5.49
N SER A 124 3.69 -6.87 -6.17
CA SER A 124 3.11 -6.42 -7.46
C SER A 124 3.28 -7.47 -8.57
N ILE A 125 4.45 -8.12 -8.65
CA ILE A 125 4.69 -9.25 -9.57
C ILE A 125 3.76 -10.42 -9.25
N ALA A 126 3.65 -10.82 -7.98
CA ALA A 126 2.79 -11.90 -7.54
C ALA A 126 1.30 -11.60 -7.78
N GLY A 127 0.85 -10.36 -7.51
CA GLY A 127 -0.50 -9.89 -7.82
C GLY A 127 -0.79 -9.95 -9.32
N ARG A 128 0.14 -9.46 -10.16
CA ARG A 128 -0.01 -9.50 -11.61
C ARG A 128 -0.02 -10.93 -12.15
N TYR A 129 0.75 -11.84 -11.55
CA TYR A 129 0.77 -13.26 -11.87
C TYR A 129 -0.58 -13.92 -11.53
N VAL A 130 -0.96 -13.95 -10.24
CA VAL A 130 -2.15 -14.67 -9.75
C VAL A 130 -3.44 -14.18 -10.42
N PHE A 131 -3.57 -12.88 -10.65
CA PHE A 131 -4.80 -12.27 -11.20
C PHE A 131 -4.73 -11.98 -12.69
N GLY A 132 -3.55 -12.09 -13.32
CA GLY A 132 -3.38 -12.07 -14.76
C GLY A 132 -3.76 -13.40 -15.43
N PHE A 133 -3.25 -14.52 -14.91
CA PHE A 133 -3.52 -15.83 -15.51
C PHE A 133 -4.92 -16.38 -15.22
N LYS A 134 -5.64 -15.81 -14.25
CA LYS A 134 -7.06 -16.11 -14.01
C LYS A 134 -7.99 -15.55 -15.10
N ASP A 135 -7.44 -14.78 -16.05
CA ASP A 135 -8.10 -14.30 -17.27
C ASP A 135 -7.59 -14.99 -18.55
N ASN A 136 -7.14 -16.25 -18.47
CA ASN A 136 -6.85 -17.11 -19.64
C ASN A 136 -8.08 -17.43 -20.54
N GLY A 137 -9.16 -16.65 -20.41
CA GLY A 137 -10.28 -16.58 -21.36
C GLY A 137 -10.82 -15.15 -21.58
N ALA A 138 -10.13 -14.10 -21.11
CA ALA A 138 -10.64 -12.73 -21.16
C ALA A 138 -9.59 -11.60 -21.29
N ALA A 139 -8.31 -11.81 -20.95
CA ALA A 139 -7.32 -10.72 -20.94
C ALA A 139 -5.87 -11.19 -21.21
N LEU A 140 -5.64 -11.82 -22.37
CA LEU A 140 -4.37 -11.59 -23.05
C LEU A 140 -4.32 -10.09 -23.41
N PRO A 141 -3.25 -9.33 -23.08
CA PRO A 141 -3.06 -7.97 -23.56
C PRO A 141 -2.64 -7.98 -25.04
N GLY A 142 -3.52 -8.52 -25.89
CA GLY A 142 -3.41 -8.56 -27.34
C GLY A 142 -4.02 -7.33 -28.01
N SER A 143 -3.87 -6.15 -27.38
CA SER A 143 -4.08 -4.83 -27.97
C SER A 143 -3.61 -3.74 -26.99
N ILE A 144 -3.04 -2.59 -27.38
CA ILE A 144 -2.13 -2.22 -28.50
C ILE A 144 -2.27 -2.92 -29.87
N ALA A 145 -3.47 -2.96 -30.43
CA ALA A 145 -3.70 -3.15 -31.85
C ALA A 145 -4.04 -1.77 -32.43
N CYS A 146 -3.07 -1.16 -33.11
CA CYS A 146 -3.32 0.06 -33.87
C CYS A 146 -4.12 -0.29 -35.14
N HIS A 147 -5.43 -0.01 -35.15
CA HIS A 147 -6.18 0.25 -36.39
C HIS A 147 -7.53 0.94 -36.13
#